data_AF-K1TAA2-F1
#
_entry.id   AF-K1TAA2-F1
#
_cell.length_a   1.000
_cell.length_b   1.000
_cell.length_c   1.000
_cell.angle_alpha   90.00
_cell.angle_beta   90.00
_cell.angle_gamma   90.00
#
_symmetry.space_group_name_H-M   'P 1'
#
loop_
_entity.id
_entity.type
_entity.pdbx_description
1 polymer ?
#
loop_
_entity_poly.entity_id
_entity_poly.type
_entity_poly.pdbx_seq_one_letter_code
_entity_poly.pdbx_strand_id
1 'polypeptide(L)' 'MLDSYEGSLPFNDKAAPEVIAHETGMSKNEFKRAVGHLLKEGKIQITEKNIRRVRG' A
#
# COMPACT_ATOMS: atom_id res chain seq x y z
N MET A 1 -7.22 3.81 10.48
CA MET A 1 -5.98 3.23 9.90
C MET A 1 -5.74 3.69 8.46
N LEU A 2 -6.77 3.89 7.63
CA LEU A 2 -6.63 4.47 6.27
C LEU A 2 -6.61 6.01 6.21
N ASP A 3 -6.91 6.70 7.30
CA ASP A 3 -6.95 8.17 7.37
C ASP A 3 -5.60 8.82 7.67
N SER A 4 -4.62 8.05 8.14
CA SER A 4 -3.33 8.60 8.62
C SER A 4 -2.29 8.86 7.53
N TYR A 5 -2.54 8.41 6.29
CA TYR A 5 -1.59 8.49 5.17
C TYR A 5 -2.19 9.15 3.91
N GLU A 6 -3.23 9.99 4.06
CA GLU A 6 -3.87 10.71 2.94
C GLU A 6 -4.25 9.83 1.73
N GLY A 7 -4.40 8.51 1.92
CA GLY A 7 -4.65 7.56 0.83
C GLY A 7 -3.48 7.34 -0.14
N SER A 8 -2.23 7.66 0.24
CA SER A 8 -1.04 7.40 -0.58
C SER A 8 0.12 6.84 0.24
N LEU A 9 0.69 5.73 -0.23
CA LEU A 9 1.95 5.23 0.30
C LEU A 9 3.09 5.70 -0.61
N PRO A 10 4.12 6.38 -0.06
CA PRO A 10 5.26 6.88 -0.83
C PRO A 10 6.24 5.76 -1.24
N PHE A 11 5.76 4.52 -1.20
CA PHE A 11 6.53 3.33 -1.51
C PHE A 11 5.64 2.29 -2.19
N ASN A 12 6.27 1.52 -3.08
CA ASN A 12 5.66 0.42 -3.81
C ASN A 12 6.01 -0.93 -3.14
N ASP A 13 5.58 -2.05 -3.73
CA ASP A 13 5.87 -3.40 -3.23
C ASP A 13 7.37 -3.79 -3.25
N LYS A 14 8.22 -2.96 -3.87
CA LYS A 14 9.68 -3.10 -3.87
C LYS A 14 10.32 -2.52 -2.60
N ALA A 15 9.56 -1.85 -1.74
CA ALA A 15 10.05 -1.36 -0.46
C ALA A 15 10.66 -2.47 0.40
N ALA A 16 11.66 -2.10 1.20
CA ALA A 16 12.26 -3.00 2.17
C ALA A 16 11.18 -3.45 3.18
N PRO A 17 11.24 -4.71 3.67
CA PRO A 17 10.29 -5.21 4.67
C PRO A 17 10.19 -4.33 5.91
N GLU A 18 11.33 -3.76 6.34
CA GLU A 18 11.43 -2.86 7.49
C GLU A 18 10.63 -1.57 7.29
N VAL A 19 10.70 -0.97 6.09
CA VAL A 19 9.94 0.25 5.74
C VAL A 19 8.44 -0.05 5.75
N ILE A 20 8.03 -1.18 5.16
CA ILE A 20 6.62 -1.58 5.14
C ILE A 20 6.10 -1.80 6.57
N ALA A 21 6.89 -2.48 7.41
CA ALA A 21 6.51 -2.74 8.80
C ALA A 21 6.46 -1.46 9.63
N HIS A 22 7.40 -0.54 9.43
CA HIS A 22 7.44 0.75 10.12
C HIS A 22 6.22 1.62 9.76
N GLU A 23 5.90 1.73 8.47
CA GLU A 23 4.86 2.63 7.97
C GLU A 23 3.44 2.06 8.10
N THR A 24 3.29 0.74 7.93
CA THR A 24 1.96 0.09 7.92
C THR A 24 1.67 -0.72 9.18
N GLY A 25 2.70 -1.04 9.98
CA GLY A 25 2.60 -2.01 11.08
C GLY A 25 2.43 -3.46 10.61
N MET A 26 2.49 -3.72 9.30
CA MET A 26 2.26 -5.05 8.72
C MET A 26 3.55 -5.68 8.22
N SER A 27 3.62 -7.01 8.24
CA SER A 27 4.68 -7.71 7.52
C SER A 27 4.57 -7.49 6.01
N LYS A 28 5.68 -7.63 5.28
CA LYS A 28 5.70 -7.52 3.81
C LYS A 28 4.69 -8.46 3.13
N ASN A 29 4.43 -9.63 3.72
CA ASN A 29 3.46 -10.58 3.19
C ASN A 29 2.01 -10.13 3.40
N GLU A 30 1.67 -9.64 4.60
CA GLU A 30 0.35 -9.06 4.88
C GLU A 30 0.09 -7.84 4.00
N PHE A 31 1.09 -6.98 3.84
CA PHE A 31 1.03 -5.82 2.97
C PHE A 31 0.71 -6.22 1.53
N LYS A 32 1.44 -7.18 0.95
CA LYS A 32 1.16 -7.69 -0.40
C LYS A 32 -0.25 -8.26 -0.54
N ARG A 33 -0.75 -8.95 0.49
CA ARG A 33 -2.14 -9.46 0.48
C ARG A 33 -3.14 -8.31 0.46
N ALA A 34 -3.01 -7.35 1.37
CA ALA A 34 -3.90 -6.19 1.45
C ALA A 34 -3.90 -5.36 0.15
N VAL A 35 -2.71 -5.04 -0.37
CA VAL A 35 -2.53 -4.33 -1.65
C VAL A 35 -3.14 -5.13 -2.80
N GLY A 36 -2.93 -6.44 -2.86
CA GLY A 36 -3.53 -7.31 -3.88
C GLY A 36 -5.06 -7.32 -3.84
N HIS A 37 -5.66 -7.35 -2.65
CA HIS A 37 -7.12 -7.25 -2.49
C HIS A 37 -7.65 -5.89 -2.96
N LEU A 38 -7.03 -4.81 -2.52
CA LEU A 38 -7.44 -3.45 -2.91
C LEU A 38 -7.25 -3.18 -4.41
N LEU A 39 -6.21 -3.74 -5.03
CA LEU A 39 -5.96 -3.64 -6.46
C LEU A 39 -7.06 -4.39 -7.25
N LYS A 40 -7.42 -5.60 -6.81
CA LYS A 40 -8.53 -6.37 -7.42
C LYS A 40 -9.88 -5.67 -7.28
N GLU A 41 -10.10 -4.97 -6.18
CA GLU A 41 -11.30 -4.17 -5.95
C GLU A 41 -11.29 -2.82 -6.68
N GLY A 42 -10.20 -2.49 -7.40
CA GLY A 42 -10.06 -1.21 -8.12
C GLY A 42 -9.97 0.02 -7.21
N LYS A 43 -9.72 -0.18 -5.90
CA LYS A 43 -9.67 0.90 -4.89
C LYS A 43 -8.32 1.60 -4.82
N ILE A 44 -7.27 0.98 -5.35
CA ILE A 44 -5.92 1.54 -5.40
C ILE A 44 -5.28 1.32 -6.78
N GLN A 45 -4.32 2.15 -7.10
CA GLN A 45 -3.46 2.03 -8.26
C GLN A 45 -2.01 1.99 -7.80
N ILE A 46 -1.31 0.93 -8.21
CA ILE A 46 0.13 0.78 -7.99
C ILE A 46 0.84 1.39 -9.18
N THR A 47 1.72 2.35 -8.92
CA THR A 47 2.64 2.93 -9.92
C THR A 47 4.06 2.47 -9.62
N GLU A 48 5.00 2.73 -10.52
CA GLU A 48 6.41 2.37 -10.32
C GLU A 48 7.04 2.99 -9.08
N LYS A 49 6.51 4.09 -8.56
CA LYS A 49 7.07 4.80 -7.41
C LYS A 49 6.17 4.76 -6.19
N ASN A 50 4.85 4.77 -6.36
CA ASN A 50 3.89 4.97 -5.26
C ASN A 50 2.65 4.10 -5.42
N ILE A 51 1.94 3.87 -4.31
CA ILE A 51 0.59 3.31 -4.30
C ILE A 51 -0.37 4.44 -3.93
N ARG A 52 -1.36 4.70 -4.79
CA ARG A 52 -2.37 5.74 -4.55
C ARG A 52 -3.76 5.15 -4.51
N ARG A 53 -4.63 5.67 -3.64
CA ARG A 53 -6.05 5.33 -3.63
C ARG A 53 -6.74 5.93 -4.85
N VAL A 54 -7.52 5.12 -5.54
CA VAL A 54 -8.41 5.58 -6.61
C VAL A 54 -9.78 5.77 -5.97
N ARG A 55 -10.20 7.03 -5.78
CA ARG A 55 -11.59 7.34 -5.48
C ARG A 55 -12.34 7.30 -6.82
N GLY A 56 -13.07 6.21 -7.05
CA GLY A 56 -14.23 6.24 -7.93
C GLY A 56 -15.35 7.05 -7.28
#